data_AF-A0A967SY01-F1
#
_entry.id   AF-A0A967SY01-F1
#
_cell.length_a   1.000
_cell.length_b   1.000
_cell.length_c   1.000
_cell.angle_alpha   90.00
_cell.angle_beta   90.00
_cell.angle_gamma   90.00
#
_symmetry.space_group_name_H-M   'P 1'
#
loop_
_entity.id
_entity.type
_entity.pdbx_description
1 polymer ?
#
loop_
_entity_poly.entity_id
_entity_poly.type
_entity_poly.pdbx_seq_one_letter_code
_entity_poly.pdbx_strand_id
1 'polypeptide(L)'
;GQFSPRFSAVFTIANNHNIRASFQRGFRIPSTQTQLIDLDVVTRRLIGSNPVLVDRYNFESNTVYYDDSIEEARAALNSGQSIAEARELLEPVTFDEFKTEKVNSFEVGYKTLINNKLFLDAYYYYSAYEDFIAEIQFTQAVD
;
A
#
# COMPACT_ATOMS: atom_id res chain seq x y z
N GLY A 1 -2.08 -14.13 -12.72
CA GLY A 1 -3.48 -13.65 -12.77
C GLY A 1 -3.96 -13.37 -11.36
N GLN A 2 -4.90 -12.44 -11.18
CA GLN A 2 -5.43 -12.09 -9.84
C GLN A 2 -6.76 -12.80 -9.60
N PHE A 3 -6.95 -13.33 -8.39
CA PHE A 3 -8.21 -13.94 -7.96
C PHE A 3 -9.02 -12.94 -7.12
N SER A 4 -10.28 -12.70 -7.49
CA SER A 4 -11.13 -11.65 -6.91
C SER A 4 -12.50 -12.21 -6.53
N PRO A 5 -12.58 -12.98 -5.43
CA PRO A 5 -13.84 -13.56 -4.99
C PRO A 5 -14.83 -12.49 -4.54
N ARG A 6 -16.12 -12.76 -4.78
CA ARG A 6 -17.23 -11.99 -4.26
C ARG A 6 -18.32 -12.92 -3.76
N PHE A 7 -18.78 -12.70 -2.55
CA PHE A 7 -19.89 -13.41 -1.94
C PHE A 7 -20.91 -12.41 -1.41
N SER A 8 -22.18 -12.71 -1.60
CA SER A 8 -23.26 -11.88 -1.09
C SER A 8 -24.42 -12.78 -0.67
N ALA A 9 -25.01 -12.47 0.46
CA ALA A 9 -26.19 -13.16 0.98
C ALA A 9 -27.23 -12.14 1.45
N VAL A 10 -28.50 -12.49 1.26
CA VAL A 10 -29.63 -11.72 1.75
C VAL A 10 -30.57 -12.69 2.46
N PHE A 11 -30.99 -12.34 3.66
CA PHE A 11 -31.93 -13.11 4.46
C PHE A 11 -33.14 -12.26 4.82
N THR A 12 -34.33 -12.77 4.53
CA THR A 12 -35.59 -12.09 4.81
C THR A 12 -36.27 -12.70 6.03
N ILE A 13 -36.59 -11.85 7.00
CA ILE A 13 -37.28 -12.17 8.25
C ILE A 13 -38.64 -11.49 8.23
N ALA A 14 -39.69 -12.21 8.66
CA ALA A 14 -41.05 -11.69 8.81
C ALA A 14 -41.52 -10.85 7.60
N ASN A 15 -41.26 -11.36 6.38
CA ASN A 15 -41.62 -10.81 5.06
C ASN A 15 -41.06 -9.41 4.69
N ASN A 16 -40.62 -8.61 5.66
CA ASN A 16 -40.38 -7.18 5.48
C ASN A 16 -39.02 -6.73 6.01
N HIS A 17 -38.26 -7.60 6.68
CA HIS A 17 -36.96 -7.28 7.26
C HIS A 17 -35.88 -8.04 6.50
N ASN A 18 -34.93 -7.32 5.91
CA ASN A 18 -33.90 -7.90 5.07
C ASN A 18 -32.54 -7.61 5.68
N ILE A 19 -31.83 -8.65 6.08
CA ILE A 19 -30.43 -8.58 6.49
C ILE A 19 -29.59 -8.91 5.26
N ARG A 20 -28.60 -8.08 4.97
CA ARG A 20 -27.68 -8.21 3.84
C ARG A 20 -26.28 -8.33 4.39
N ALA A 21 -25.50 -9.26 3.87
CA ALA A 21 -24.08 -9.34 4.15
C ALA A 21 -23.33 -9.59 2.84
N SER A 22 -22.21 -8.91 2.64
CA SER A 22 -21.37 -9.12 1.48
C SER A 22 -19.89 -9.05 1.83
N PHE A 23 -19.12 -9.81 1.06
CA PHE A 23 -17.67 -9.78 1.05
C PHE A 23 -17.20 -9.67 -0.40
N GLN A 24 -16.23 -8.82 -0.65
CA GLN A 24 -15.57 -8.72 -1.96
C GLN A 24 -14.09 -8.45 -1.79
N ARG A 25 -13.27 -9.08 -2.64
CA ARG A 25 -11.87 -8.74 -2.82
C ARG A 25 -11.69 -8.07 -4.17
N GLY A 26 -11.25 -6.81 -4.16
CA GLY A 26 -10.85 -6.06 -5.33
C GLY A 26 -9.33 -5.98 -5.44
N PHE A 27 -8.83 -5.61 -6.62
CA PHE A 27 -7.44 -5.27 -6.83
C PHE A 27 -7.32 -4.10 -7.80
N ARG A 28 -6.18 -3.40 -7.72
CA ARG A 28 -5.81 -2.33 -8.63
C ARG A 28 -4.44 -2.62 -9.22
N ILE A 29 -4.36 -2.58 -10.55
CA ILE A 29 -3.08 -2.66 -11.25
C ILE A 29 -2.38 -1.29 -11.10
N PRO A 30 -1.06 -1.26 -10.84
CA PRO A 30 -0.30 -0.03 -10.80
C PRO A 30 -0.49 0.81 -12.08
N SER A 31 -0.54 2.14 -11.95
CA SER A 31 -0.67 3.01 -13.14
C SER A 31 0.60 2.96 -14.00
N THR A 32 0.50 3.37 -15.28
CA THR A 32 1.68 3.47 -16.16
C THR A 32 2.72 4.43 -15.62
N GLN A 33 2.28 5.55 -15.05
CA GLN A 33 3.18 6.50 -14.39
C GLN A 33 3.90 5.85 -13.22
N THR A 34 3.18 5.18 -12.31
CA THR A 34 3.81 4.52 -11.16
C THR A 34 4.83 3.46 -11.57
N GLN A 35 4.59 2.77 -12.68
CA GLN A 35 5.52 1.75 -13.20
C GLN A 35 6.73 2.37 -13.89
N LEU A 36 6.54 3.42 -14.70
CA LEU A 36 7.53 3.90 -15.67
C LEU A 36 8.06 5.31 -15.41
N ILE A 37 7.73 5.92 -14.27
CA ILE A 37 8.25 7.24 -13.92
C ILE A 37 9.77 7.18 -13.79
N ASP A 38 10.44 8.11 -14.46
CA ASP A 38 11.87 8.38 -14.35
C ASP A 38 12.00 9.90 -14.45
N LEU A 39 11.77 10.57 -13.32
CA LEU A 39 11.63 12.03 -13.26
C LEU A 39 12.57 12.63 -12.24
N ASP A 40 13.49 13.44 -12.72
CA ASP A 40 14.35 14.28 -11.89
C ASP A 40 13.61 15.57 -11.50
N VAL A 41 13.39 15.77 -10.20
CA VAL A 41 12.77 16.99 -9.65
C VAL A 41 13.79 17.89 -8.94
N VAL A 42 15.06 17.80 -9.33
CA VAL A 42 16.24 18.55 -8.79
C VAL A 42 16.64 18.15 -7.37
N THR A 43 15.66 17.99 -6.48
CA THR A 43 15.88 17.61 -5.07
C THR A 43 16.00 16.10 -4.87
N ARG A 44 15.36 15.32 -5.75
CA ARG A 44 15.33 13.86 -5.75
C ARG A 44 14.91 13.37 -7.12
N ARG A 45 15.07 12.07 -7.37
CA ARG A 45 14.56 11.41 -8.57
C ARG A 45 13.43 10.46 -8.20
N LEU A 46 12.30 10.59 -8.89
CA LEU A 46 11.18 9.68 -8.78
C LEU A 46 11.39 8.54 -9.77
N ILE A 47 11.48 7.31 -9.26
CA ILE A 47 11.75 6.13 -10.08
C ILE A 47 10.64 5.11 -9.84
N GLY A 48 10.05 4.64 -10.94
CA GLY A 48 9.03 3.61 -10.93
C GLY A 48 9.62 2.21 -10.71
N SER A 49 8.79 1.28 -10.27
CA SER A 49 9.19 -0.08 -9.89
C SER A 49 9.26 -1.08 -11.06
N ASN A 50 9.27 -0.61 -12.30
CA ASN A 50 9.40 -1.50 -13.46
C ASN A 50 10.80 -2.14 -13.51
N PRO A 51 10.92 -3.46 -13.82
CA PRO A 51 12.22 -4.14 -13.88
C PRO A 51 13.27 -3.43 -14.74
N VAL A 52 12.87 -2.83 -15.87
CA VAL A 52 13.79 -2.08 -16.74
C VAL A 52 14.43 -0.88 -16.03
N LEU A 53 13.69 -0.22 -15.12
CA LEU A 53 14.21 0.90 -14.32
C LEU A 53 15.01 0.39 -13.12
N VAL A 54 14.53 -0.65 -12.45
CA VAL A 54 15.23 -1.32 -11.35
C VAL A 54 16.64 -1.77 -11.79
N ASP A 55 16.72 -2.43 -12.94
CA ASP A 55 17.98 -2.88 -13.56
C ASP A 55 18.87 -1.69 -13.97
N ARG A 56 18.29 -0.67 -14.60
CA ARG A 56 19.03 0.52 -15.04
C ARG A 56 19.74 1.23 -13.89
N TYR A 57 19.09 1.31 -12.73
CA TYR A 57 19.60 2.00 -11.55
C TYR A 57 20.29 1.05 -10.54
N ASN A 58 20.47 -0.23 -10.89
CA ASN A 58 21.18 -1.20 -10.06
C ASN A 58 20.62 -1.32 -8.64
N PHE A 59 19.30 -1.19 -8.46
CA PHE A 59 18.68 -1.24 -7.13
C PHE A 59 18.77 -2.62 -6.46
N GLU A 60 18.90 -3.68 -7.25
CA GLU A 60 19.07 -5.05 -6.73
C GLU A 60 20.53 -5.38 -6.37
N SER A 61 21.50 -4.75 -7.03
CA SER A 61 22.93 -5.02 -6.83
C SER A 61 23.62 -4.04 -5.88
N ASN A 62 23.11 -2.82 -5.77
CA ASN A 62 23.61 -1.82 -4.83
C ASN A 62 22.70 -1.73 -3.60
N THR A 63 23.29 -1.83 -2.41
CA THR A 63 22.55 -1.57 -1.16
C THR A 63 22.19 -0.10 -1.08
N VAL A 64 20.90 0.17 -0.89
CA VAL A 64 20.36 1.51 -0.64
C VAL A 64 19.81 1.57 0.78
N TYR A 65 19.75 2.77 1.37
CA TYR A 65 19.36 2.95 2.77
C TYR A 65 18.22 3.95 2.88
N TYR A 66 17.32 3.75 3.85
CA TYR A 66 16.27 4.73 4.13
C TYR A 66 16.88 6.08 4.52
N ASP A 67 16.28 7.17 4.04
CA ASP A 67 16.80 8.52 4.28
C ASP A 67 16.87 8.86 5.78
N ASP A 68 15.85 8.46 6.55
CA ASP A 68 15.81 8.65 8.01
C ASP A 68 17.03 8.00 8.69
N SER A 69 17.39 6.78 8.30
CA SER A 69 18.56 6.08 8.84
C SER A 69 19.89 6.76 8.49
N ILE A 70 19.96 7.40 7.33
CA ILE A 70 21.12 8.18 6.89
C ILE A 70 21.22 9.48 7.71
N GLU A 71 20.10 10.13 8.00
CA GLU A 71 20.08 11.32 8.86
C GLU A 71 20.53 10.99 10.29
N GLU A 72 20.06 9.88 10.85
CA GLU A 72 20.50 9.39 12.16
C GLU A 72 22.01 9.08 12.19
N ALA A 73 22.51 8.36 11.18
CA ALA A 73 23.94 8.09 11.04
C ALA A 73 24.78 9.36 10.93
N ARG A 74 24.30 10.37 10.19
CA ARG A 74 24.97 11.69 10.08
C ARG A 74 24.96 12.44 11.40
N ALA A 75 23.85 12.43 12.13
CA ALA A 75 23.74 13.05 13.45
C ALA A 75 24.70 12.40 14.45
N ALA A 76 24.82 11.06 14.43
CA ALA A 76 25.78 10.32 15.24
C ALA A 76 27.23 10.77 14.98
N LEU A 77 27.64 10.88 13.72
CA LEU A 77 28.97 11.39 13.36
C LEU A 77 29.20 12.84 13.83
N ASN A 78 28.21 13.71 13.63
CA ASN A 78 28.29 15.11 14.07
C ASN A 78 28.38 15.24 15.60
N SER A 79 27.84 14.27 16.34
CA SER A 79 27.96 14.19 17.81
C SER A 79 29.29 13.63 18.30
N GLY A 80 30.19 13.22 17.40
CA GLY A 80 31.52 12.71 17.72
C GLY A 80 31.60 11.18 17.87
N GLN A 81 30.55 10.44 17.51
CA GLN A 81 30.61 8.97 17.45
C GLN A 81 31.53 8.50 16.32
N SER A 82 32.02 7.26 16.46
CA SER A 82 32.86 6.64 15.45
C SER A 82 32.09 6.28 14.18
N ILE A 83 32.82 6.12 13.06
CA ILE A 83 32.24 5.65 11.80
C ILE A 83 31.62 4.26 11.96
N ALA A 84 32.17 3.41 12.83
CA ALA A 84 31.63 2.08 13.05
C ALA A 84 30.23 2.14 13.68
N GLU A 85 30.06 2.93 14.74
CA GLU A 85 28.77 3.12 15.43
C GLU A 85 27.73 3.76 14.50
N ALA A 86 28.11 4.78 13.74
CA ALA A 86 27.20 5.43 12.80
C ALA A 86 26.72 4.48 11.68
N ARG A 87 27.54 3.50 11.28
CA ARG A 87 27.14 2.51 10.25
C ARG A 87 26.12 1.50 10.76
N GLU A 88 26.09 1.23 12.06
CA GLU A 88 25.10 0.32 12.66
C GLU A 88 23.68 0.90 12.66
N LEU A 89 23.56 2.23 12.52
CA LEU A 89 22.27 2.93 12.43
C LEU A 89 21.66 2.87 11.02
N LEU A 90 22.43 2.45 10.01
CA LEU A 90 21.94 2.41 8.63
C LEU A 90 20.97 1.25 8.43
N GLU A 91 19.76 1.57 7.93
CA GLU A 91 18.73 0.58 7.64
C GLU A 91 18.64 0.35 6.13
N PRO A 92 19.03 -0.84 5.63
CA PRO A 92 18.99 -1.12 4.20
C PRO A 92 17.55 -1.34 3.73
N VAL A 93 17.21 -0.79 2.56
CA VAL A 93 15.92 -1.06 1.91
C VAL A 93 15.96 -2.41 1.25
N THR A 94 14.94 -3.23 1.52
CA THR A 94 14.69 -4.46 0.77
C THR A 94 13.52 -4.24 -0.19
N PHE A 95 13.78 -4.36 -1.48
CA PHE A 95 12.73 -4.25 -2.49
C PHE A 95 11.98 -5.58 -2.60
N ASP A 96 10.72 -5.58 -2.17
CA ASP A 96 9.82 -6.70 -2.40
C ASP A 96 9.33 -6.73 -3.85
N GLU A 97 8.93 -7.92 -4.31
CA GLU A 97 8.27 -8.08 -5.61
C GLU A 97 7.02 -7.18 -5.68
N PHE A 98 6.91 -6.42 -6.76
CA PHE A 98 5.83 -5.48 -6.95
C PHE A 98 4.49 -6.20 -7.18
N LYS A 99 3.62 -6.14 -6.18
CA LYS A 99 2.29 -6.77 -6.22
C LYS A 99 1.23 -5.75 -6.60
N THR A 100 0.11 -6.23 -7.13
CA THR A 100 -1.09 -5.41 -7.28
C THR A 100 -1.67 -5.10 -5.90
N GLU A 101 -2.05 -3.84 -5.69
CA GLU A 101 -2.79 -3.41 -4.50
C GLU A 101 -4.14 -4.13 -4.42
N LYS A 102 -4.54 -4.54 -3.22
CA LYS A 102 -5.77 -5.29 -2.98
C LYS A 102 -6.59 -4.64 -1.89
N VAL A 103 -7.91 -4.76 -2.01
CA VAL A 103 -8.86 -4.31 -0.99
C VAL A 103 -9.83 -5.43 -0.67
N ASN A 104 -9.97 -5.74 0.61
CA ASN A 104 -10.98 -6.64 1.12
C ASN A 104 -12.05 -5.82 1.81
N SER A 105 -13.29 -5.90 1.32
CA SER A 105 -14.41 -5.16 1.88
C SER A 105 -15.46 -6.11 2.41
N PHE A 106 -15.90 -5.85 3.64
CA PHE A 106 -17.02 -6.48 4.29
C PHE A 106 -18.13 -5.46 4.46
N GLU A 107 -19.36 -5.83 4.14
CA GLU A 107 -20.55 -4.99 4.35
C GLU A 107 -21.62 -5.81 5.06
N VAL A 108 -22.27 -5.21 6.05
CA VAL A 108 -23.50 -5.71 6.66
C VAL A 108 -24.55 -4.61 6.63
N GLY A 109 -25.76 -4.98 6.22
CA GLY A 109 -26.87 -4.05 6.05
C GLY A 109 -28.18 -4.62 6.56
N TYR A 110 -29.08 -3.72 6.90
CA TYR A 110 -30.43 -4.02 7.34
C TYR A 110 -31.40 -3.06 6.66
N LYS A 111 -32.41 -3.63 6.00
CA LYS A 111 -33.43 -2.90 5.26
C LYS A 111 -34.83 -3.37 5.68
N THR A 112 -35.73 -2.45 5.99
CA THR A 112 -37.11 -2.80 6.33
C THR A 112 -38.14 -1.76 5.90
N LEU A 113 -39.37 -2.22 5.71
CA LEU A 113 -40.57 -1.40 5.52
C LEU A 113 -41.58 -1.71 6.64
N ILE A 114 -41.76 -0.76 7.55
CA ILE A 114 -42.62 -0.85 8.74
C ILE A 114 -43.99 -0.26 8.42
N ASN A 115 -45.06 -1.03 8.66
CA ASN A 115 -46.47 -0.65 8.45
C ASN A 115 -46.79 -0.06 7.06
N ASN A 116 -46.00 -0.42 6.03
CA ASN A 116 -46.05 0.16 4.69
C ASN A 116 -45.95 1.70 4.66
N LYS A 117 -45.40 2.30 5.72
CA LYS A 117 -45.37 3.76 5.92
C LYS A 117 -43.97 4.29 6.22
N LEU A 118 -43.10 3.48 6.83
CA LEU A 118 -41.76 3.89 7.21
C LEU A 118 -40.73 2.95 6.61
N PHE A 119 -39.84 3.50 5.78
CA PHE A 119 -38.71 2.78 5.19
C PHE A 119 -37.43 3.09 5.98
N LEU A 120 -36.68 2.05 6.34
CA LEU A 120 -35.38 2.15 7.00
C LEU A 120 -34.37 1.32 6.22
N ASP A 121 -33.21 1.91 5.92
CA ASP A 121 -32.04 1.21 5.38
C ASP A 121 -30.80 1.73 6.10
N ALA A 122 -30.07 0.82 6.71
CA ALA A 122 -28.83 1.11 7.42
C ALA A 122 -27.80 0.06 7.06
N TYR A 123 -26.55 0.48 6.92
CA TYR A 123 -25.46 -0.43 6.62
C TYR A 123 -24.16 0.07 7.25
N TYR A 124 -23.26 -0.88 7.48
CA TYR A 124 -21.90 -0.65 7.92
C TYR A 124 -20.97 -1.41 6.99
N TYR A 125 -19.85 -0.77 6.64
CA TYR A 125 -18.81 -1.38 5.84
C TYR A 125 -17.44 -1.20 6.49
N TYR A 126 -16.57 -2.17 6.26
CA TYR A 126 -15.17 -2.13 6.66
C TYR A 126 -14.31 -2.62 5.50
N SER A 127 -13.29 -1.83 5.16
CA SER A 127 -12.36 -2.15 4.08
C SER A 127 -10.93 -2.18 4.63
N ALA A 128 -10.21 -3.26 4.34
CA ALA A 128 -8.79 -3.41 4.65
C ALA A 128 -7.98 -3.50 3.36
N TYR A 129 -6.91 -2.71 3.28
CA TYR A 129 -6.01 -2.67 2.13
C TYR A 129 -4.78 -3.54 2.39
N GLU A 130 -4.35 -4.26 1.36
CA GLU A 130 -3.14 -5.09 1.32
C GLU A 130 -2.29 -4.65 0.13
N ASP A 131 -0.96 -4.80 0.24
CA ASP A 131 0.00 -4.48 -0.84
C ASP A 131 -0.18 -3.04 -1.37
N PHE A 132 -0.37 -2.06 -0.48
CA PHE A 132 -0.59 -0.68 -0.87
C PHE A 132 0.64 -0.11 -1.58
N ILE A 133 0.43 0.45 -2.77
CA ILE A 133 1.52 1.00 -3.57
C ILE A 133 1.79 2.43 -3.10
N ALA A 134 2.88 2.60 -2.37
CA ALA A 134 3.35 3.89 -1.86
C ALA A 134 4.74 4.23 -2.40
N GLU A 135 5.05 5.52 -2.35
CA GLU A 135 6.41 6.01 -2.54
C GLU A 135 7.22 5.70 -1.27
N ILE A 136 8.42 5.14 -1.46
CA ILE A 136 9.43 5.03 -0.41
C ILE A 136 10.60 5.93 -0.79
N GLN A 137 11.21 6.55 0.22
CA GLN A 137 12.35 7.44 0.03
C GLN A 137 13.61 6.78 0.57
N PHE A 138 14.64 6.74 -0.27
CA PHE A 138 15.92 6.13 0.06
C PHE A 138 17.05 6.79 -0.70
N THR A 139 18.25 6.65 -0.17
CA THR A 139 19.48 7.20 -0.72
C THR A 139 20.38 6.06 -1.20
N GLN A 140 20.82 6.18 -2.45
CA GLN A 140 21.83 5.32 -3.06
C GLN A 140 23.13 6.12 -3.21
N ALA A 141 24.26 5.52 -2.84
CA ALA A 141 25.57 6.08 -3.16
C ALA A 141 25.79 5.99 -4.68
N VAL A 142 26.16 7.11 -5.30
CA VAL A 142 26.54 7.16 -6.71
C VAL A 142 28.06 7.08 -6.77
N ASP A 143 28.59 6.03 -7.39
CA ASP A 143 30.01 5.93 -7.75
C ASP A 143 30.35 6.84 -8.94
#